data_AF-A0A0G1T897-F1
#
_entry.id   AF-A0A0G1T897-F1
#
_cell.length_a   1.000
_cell.length_b   1.000
_cell.length_c   1.000
_cell.angle_alpha   90.00
_cell.angle_beta   90.00
_cell.angle_gamma   90.00
#
_symmetry.space_group_name_H-M   'P 1'
#
loop_
_entity.id
_entity.type
_entity.pdbx_description
1 polymer ?
#
loop_
_entity_poly.entity_id
_entity_poly.type
_entity_poly.pdbx_seq_one_letter_code
_entity_poly.pdbx_strand_id
1 'polypeptide(L)'
;RLEEYLQKAAEVSREFPVVVSKFIMDAKEIEIDAVAQNGEVKIYAISEHIENAGVHSGDATMVLPPYYTYLETVRRMKDVSKKIAAGLRITGPFNIQFIAKDNEIKVIECNVRASRSFPFVSKVTGYNFIGLATRAMLGKDISGKYSTVDLDHVGVKAPQFSFSRLKGADPVLGVEMASTGEVACFGKDLYEALLKAMISTGFVMPKKNVLLTIGRFENKVEFLPSAKKLGQLGYNLFATEGTYVFLKENGVASTLIHKARSSKKPNLISHLIDKKLDLVINIPQGYSREEITDR
;
A
#
# COMPACT_ATOMS: atom_id res chain seq x y z
N ARG A 1 -5.31 2.68 -26.08
CA ARG A 1 -5.20 2.35 -24.63
C ARG A 1 -6.15 1.23 -24.20
N LEU A 2 -7.49 1.41 -24.14
CA LEU A 2 -8.39 0.28 -23.79
C LEU A 2 -8.34 -0.84 -24.83
N GLU A 3 -8.40 -0.49 -26.12
CA GLU A 3 -8.31 -1.45 -27.23
C GLU A 3 -7.03 -2.29 -27.19
N GLU A 4 -5.88 -1.68 -26.85
CA GLU A 4 -4.59 -2.37 -26.70
C GLU A 4 -4.61 -3.37 -25.53
N TYR A 5 -5.23 -3.01 -24.40
CA TYR A 5 -5.38 -3.93 -23.26
C TYR A 5 -6.34 -5.08 -23.59
N LEU A 6 -7.44 -4.80 -24.30
CA LEU A 6 -8.40 -5.82 -24.71
C LEU A 6 -7.80 -6.80 -25.71
N GLN A 7 -6.97 -6.34 -26.65
CA GLN A 7 -6.24 -7.21 -27.57
C GLN A 7 -5.26 -8.12 -26.84
N LYS A 8 -4.44 -7.58 -25.92
CA LYS A 8 -3.53 -8.38 -25.09
C LYS A 8 -4.27 -9.39 -24.21
N ALA A 9 -5.38 -8.99 -23.58
CA ALA A 9 -6.18 -9.89 -22.75
C ALA A 9 -6.78 -11.04 -23.57
N ALA A 10 -7.26 -10.76 -24.78
CA ALA A 10 -7.79 -11.77 -25.71
C ALA A 10 -6.71 -12.74 -26.23
N GLU A 11 -5.44 -12.33 -26.28
CA GLU A 11 -4.30 -13.21 -26.57
C GLU A 11 -3.98 -14.16 -25.41
N VAL A 12 -4.14 -13.70 -24.16
CA VAL A 12 -3.86 -14.50 -22.95
C VAL A 12 -4.97 -15.51 -22.67
N SER A 13 -6.23 -15.18 -22.99
CA SER A 13 -7.34 -16.10 -22.76
C SER A 13 -8.52 -15.85 -23.68
N ARG A 14 -8.74 -16.74 -24.65
CA ARG A 14 -9.89 -16.67 -25.58
C ARG A 14 -11.21 -17.11 -24.97
N GLU A 15 -11.16 -17.94 -23.92
CA GLU A 15 -12.35 -18.57 -23.32
C GLU A 15 -12.94 -17.74 -22.17
N PHE A 16 -12.19 -16.79 -21.60
CA PHE A 16 -12.61 -16.04 -20.42
C PHE A 16 -12.92 -14.57 -20.79
N PRO A 17 -14.11 -14.06 -20.45
CA PRO A 17 -14.49 -12.68 -20.77
C PRO A 17 -13.67 -11.67 -19.96
N VAL A 18 -13.41 -10.49 -20.56
CA VAL A 18 -12.73 -9.39 -19.87
C VAL A 18 -13.66 -8.75 -18.85
N VAL A 19 -13.25 -8.73 -17.59
CA VAL A 19 -13.98 -8.06 -16.51
C VAL A 19 -13.60 -6.58 -16.47
N VAL A 20 -14.59 -5.70 -16.55
CA VAL A 20 -14.42 -4.25 -16.44
C VAL A 20 -15.05 -3.77 -15.14
N SER A 21 -14.25 -3.14 -14.28
CA SER A 21 -14.68 -2.60 -12.99
C SER A 21 -14.38 -1.11 -12.89
N LYS A 22 -15.24 -0.37 -12.19
CA LYS A 22 -15.02 1.06 -11.94
C LYS A 22 -13.84 1.26 -10.98
N PHE A 23 -12.83 2.00 -11.41
CA PHE A 23 -11.74 2.43 -10.55
C PHE A 23 -12.21 3.52 -9.58
N ILE A 24 -11.97 3.33 -8.28
CA ILE A 24 -12.36 4.28 -7.23
C ILE A 24 -11.09 4.99 -6.75
N MET A 25 -10.95 6.25 -7.15
CA MET A 25 -9.80 7.07 -6.75
C MET A 25 -9.86 7.44 -5.27
N ASP A 26 -8.69 7.64 -4.66
CA ASP A 26 -8.52 8.14 -3.29
C ASP A 26 -9.31 7.33 -2.26
N ALA A 27 -9.29 6.01 -2.43
CA ALA A 27 -9.94 5.07 -1.54
C ALA A 27 -8.89 4.20 -0.84
N LYS A 28 -9.16 3.86 0.41
CA LYS A 28 -8.35 2.93 1.19
C LYS A 28 -8.66 1.50 0.80
N GLU A 29 -7.63 0.67 0.76
CA GLU A 29 -7.77 -0.77 0.65
C GLU A 29 -7.55 -1.40 2.02
N ILE A 30 -8.44 -2.32 2.40
CA ILE A 30 -8.46 -2.95 3.71
C ILE A 30 -8.70 -4.44 3.53
N GLU A 31 -7.92 -5.26 4.22
CA GLU A 31 -8.03 -6.72 4.15
C GLU A 31 -8.54 -7.30 5.46
N ILE A 32 -9.40 -8.31 5.35
CA ILE A 32 -9.81 -9.14 6.47
C ILE A 32 -9.34 -10.57 6.22
N ASP A 33 -8.36 -11.02 7.01
CA ASP A 33 -7.98 -12.42 7.10
C ASP A 33 -8.76 -13.08 8.23
N ALA A 34 -9.40 -14.20 7.96
CA ALA A 34 -10.30 -14.82 8.93
C ALA A 34 -10.34 -16.35 8.81
N VAL A 35 -10.79 -16.98 9.89
CA VAL A 35 -11.12 -18.41 9.93
C VAL A 35 -12.57 -18.56 10.31
N ALA A 36 -13.31 -19.29 9.49
CA ALA A 36 -14.70 -19.64 9.75
C ALA A 36 -14.86 -21.13 10.01
N GLN A 37 -15.94 -21.50 10.71
CA GLN A 37 -16.37 -22.87 10.90
C GLN A 37 -17.89 -22.93 10.71
N ASN A 38 -18.35 -23.75 9.77
CA ASN A 38 -19.75 -23.91 9.40
C ASN A 38 -20.43 -22.57 9.01
N GLY A 39 -19.68 -21.70 8.32
CA GLY A 39 -20.13 -20.38 7.91
C GLY A 39 -20.09 -19.30 8.99
N GLU A 40 -19.68 -19.62 10.21
CA GLU A 40 -19.52 -18.65 11.29
C GLU A 40 -18.06 -18.22 11.42
N VAL A 41 -17.78 -16.92 11.36
CA VAL A 41 -16.43 -16.37 11.55
C VAL A 41 -16.01 -16.49 13.02
N LYS A 42 -14.94 -17.25 13.29
CA LYS A 42 -14.46 -17.54 14.65
C LYS A 42 -13.33 -16.62 15.08
N ILE A 43 -12.43 -16.26 14.17
CA ILE A 43 -11.33 -15.31 14.39
C ILE A 43 -11.10 -14.50 13.11
N TYR A 44 -10.69 -13.25 13.25
CA TYR A 44 -10.34 -12.37 12.14
C TYR A 44 -9.24 -11.39 12.54
N ALA A 45 -8.48 -10.90 11.58
CA ALA A 45 -7.58 -9.76 11.70
C ALA A 45 -7.89 -8.77 10.57
N ILE A 46 -7.83 -7.48 10.86
CA ILE A 46 -8.14 -6.42 9.89
C ILE A 46 -6.86 -5.64 9.66
N SER A 47 -6.37 -5.65 8.43
CA SER A 47 -5.16 -4.93 8.06
C SER A 47 -5.51 -3.80 7.10
N GLU A 48 -4.90 -2.63 7.28
CA GLU A 48 -5.10 -1.46 6.43
C GLU A 48 -3.88 -1.25 5.53
N HIS A 49 -4.09 -0.91 4.26
CA HIS A 49 -2.99 -0.53 3.36
C HIS A 49 -2.61 0.94 3.56
N ILE A 50 -1.31 1.23 3.55
CA ILE A 50 -0.81 2.61 3.57
C ILE A 50 -1.12 3.27 2.23
N GLU A 51 -0.83 2.58 1.13
CA GLU A 51 -1.12 2.97 -0.24
C GLU A 51 -2.65 2.96 -0.49
N ASN A 52 -3.10 3.83 -1.39
CA ASN A 52 -4.49 3.82 -1.84
C ASN A 52 -4.75 2.64 -2.78
N ALA A 53 -6.02 2.24 -2.87
CA ALA A 53 -6.49 1.21 -3.80
C ALA A 53 -6.01 1.51 -5.23
N GLY A 54 -5.49 0.48 -5.90
CA GLY A 54 -4.85 0.59 -7.22
C GLY A 54 -3.37 0.23 -7.22
N VAL A 55 -2.73 0.18 -6.05
CA VAL A 55 -1.51 -0.62 -5.85
C VAL A 55 -1.94 -2.04 -5.49
N HIS A 56 -1.39 -3.03 -6.17
CA HIS A 56 -1.70 -4.43 -5.90
C HIS A 56 -1.38 -4.76 -4.42
N SER A 57 -2.31 -5.39 -3.69
CA SER A 57 -2.15 -5.82 -2.27
C SER A 57 -0.79 -6.42 -1.89
N GLY A 58 -0.22 -7.28 -2.73
CA GLY A 58 1.15 -7.81 -2.58
C GLY A 58 2.29 -6.81 -2.53
N ASP A 59 2.14 -5.68 -3.21
CA ASP A 59 3.09 -4.57 -3.24
C ASP A 59 2.71 -3.46 -2.27
N ALA A 60 1.58 -3.61 -1.55
CA ALA A 60 1.15 -2.65 -0.55
C ALA A 60 1.84 -2.89 0.78
N THR A 61 2.11 -1.79 1.48
CA THR A 61 2.53 -1.79 2.87
C THR A 61 1.28 -1.92 3.73
N MET A 62 1.23 -2.94 4.58
CA MET A 62 0.07 -3.25 5.41
C MET A 62 0.35 -2.93 6.88
N VAL A 63 -0.64 -2.37 7.58
CA VAL A 63 -0.60 -2.13 9.04
C VAL A 63 -1.68 -2.94 9.76
N LEU A 64 -1.33 -3.50 10.91
CA LEU A 64 -2.23 -4.23 11.82
C LEU A 64 -1.89 -3.85 13.27
N PRO A 65 -2.84 -3.40 14.11
CA PRO A 65 -4.26 -3.11 13.82
C PRO A 65 -4.45 -1.95 12.82
N PRO A 66 -5.66 -1.77 12.25
CA PRO A 66 -5.91 -0.67 11.31
C PRO A 66 -5.79 0.67 12.06
N TYR A 67 -5.16 1.66 11.44
CA TYR A 67 -4.69 2.87 12.15
C TYR A 67 -5.51 4.12 11.83
N TYR A 68 -5.91 4.32 10.56
CA TYR A 68 -6.70 5.49 10.14
C TYR A 68 -8.15 5.13 9.78
N THR A 69 -8.54 3.87 9.96
CA THR A 69 -9.88 3.39 9.64
C THR A 69 -10.87 3.67 10.78
N TYR A 70 -11.99 4.33 10.46
CA TYR A 70 -13.08 4.56 11.40
C TYR A 70 -13.69 3.26 11.96
N LEU A 71 -14.04 3.26 13.24
CA LEU A 71 -14.63 2.11 13.92
C LEU A 71 -15.95 1.65 13.28
N GLU A 72 -16.74 2.58 12.74
CA GLU A 72 -17.97 2.25 12.00
C GLU A 72 -17.66 1.43 10.74
N THR A 73 -16.69 1.86 9.93
CA THR A 73 -16.21 1.15 8.76
C THR A 73 -15.74 -0.25 9.12
N VAL A 74 -14.96 -0.37 10.21
CA VAL A 74 -14.51 -1.67 10.76
C VAL A 74 -15.69 -2.59 11.11
N ARG A 75 -16.75 -2.06 11.74
CA ARG A 75 -17.95 -2.84 12.08
C ARG A 75 -18.71 -3.29 10.82
N ARG A 76 -18.90 -2.39 9.85
CA ARG A 76 -19.55 -2.71 8.57
C ARG A 76 -18.81 -3.83 7.83
N MET A 77 -17.48 -3.77 7.75
CA MET A 77 -16.69 -4.81 7.10
C MET A 77 -16.83 -6.16 7.82
N LYS A 78 -16.80 -6.18 9.16
CA LYS A 78 -17.03 -7.42 9.94
C LYS A 78 -18.39 -8.05 9.65
N ASP A 79 -19.45 -7.24 9.58
CA ASP A 79 -20.80 -7.74 9.31
C ASP A 79 -20.94 -8.28 7.90
N VAL A 80 -20.33 -7.62 6.91
CA VAL A 80 -20.26 -8.13 5.53
C VAL A 80 -19.47 -9.43 5.46
N SER A 81 -18.31 -9.52 6.12
CA SER A 81 -17.51 -10.75 6.18
C SER A 81 -18.27 -11.92 6.79
N LYS A 82 -19.06 -11.70 7.85
CA LYS A 82 -19.92 -12.72 8.45
C LYS A 82 -20.99 -13.21 7.47
N LYS A 83 -21.65 -12.30 6.75
CA LYS A 83 -22.66 -12.65 5.74
C LYS A 83 -22.06 -13.47 4.60
N ILE A 84 -20.87 -13.09 4.12
CA ILE A 84 -20.15 -13.84 3.07
C ILE A 84 -19.76 -15.23 3.56
N ALA A 85 -19.16 -15.33 4.76
CA ALA A 85 -18.79 -16.62 5.34
C ALA A 85 -19.99 -17.56 5.49
N ALA A 86 -21.13 -17.04 5.95
CA ALA A 86 -22.37 -17.79 6.09
C ALA A 86 -22.95 -18.22 4.73
N GLY A 87 -23.03 -17.29 3.77
CA GLY A 87 -23.57 -17.56 2.43
C GLY A 87 -22.77 -18.60 1.65
N LEU A 88 -21.44 -18.61 1.83
CA LEU A 88 -20.54 -19.59 1.22
C LEU A 88 -20.31 -20.83 2.09
N ARG A 89 -20.90 -20.89 3.30
CA ARG A 89 -20.71 -21.99 4.28
C ARG A 89 -19.24 -22.32 4.53
N ILE A 90 -18.42 -21.29 4.72
CA ILE A 90 -16.96 -21.45 4.83
C ILE A 90 -16.59 -22.22 6.11
N THR A 91 -15.77 -23.25 5.96
CA THR A 91 -15.02 -23.91 7.03
C THR A 91 -13.55 -23.93 6.66
N GLY A 92 -12.72 -23.19 7.39
CA GLY A 92 -11.30 -23.00 7.07
C GLY A 92 -10.92 -21.52 6.91
N PRO A 93 -9.76 -21.24 6.30
CA PRO A 93 -9.24 -19.88 6.15
C PRO A 93 -9.88 -19.20 4.94
N PHE A 94 -10.13 -17.89 5.06
CA PHE A 94 -10.55 -17.05 3.96
C PHE A 94 -10.02 -15.62 4.14
N ASN A 95 -9.99 -14.88 3.04
CA ASN A 95 -9.58 -13.48 2.98
C ASN A 95 -10.59 -12.68 2.15
N ILE A 96 -10.89 -11.47 2.58
CA ILE A 96 -11.75 -10.53 1.85
C ILE A 96 -11.03 -9.20 1.75
N GLN A 97 -10.99 -8.65 0.53
CA GLN A 97 -10.44 -7.33 0.26
C GLN A 97 -11.57 -6.32 0.07
N PHE A 98 -11.44 -5.16 0.71
CA PHE A 98 -12.41 -4.09 0.70
C PHE A 98 -11.80 -2.79 0.18
N ILE A 99 -12.61 -2.01 -0.52
CA ILE A 99 -12.38 -0.59 -0.73
C ILE A 99 -13.22 0.18 0.31
N ALA A 100 -12.61 1.14 0.98
CA ALA A 100 -13.28 2.06 1.89
C ALA A 100 -13.06 3.52 1.45
N LYS A 101 -14.14 4.27 1.26
CA LYS A 101 -14.12 5.70 0.94
C LYS A 101 -15.34 6.39 1.53
N ASP A 102 -15.13 7.51 2.23
CA ASP A 102 -16.21 8.30 2.86
C ASP A 102 -17.16 7.45 3.75
N ASN A 103 -16.59 6.50 4.51
CA ASN A 103 -17.28 5.48 5.32
C ASN A 103 -18.14 4.46 4.55
N GLU A 104 -18.20 4.55 3.23
CA GLU A 104 -18.79 3.53 2.37
C GLU A 104 -17.76 2.44 2.04
N ILE A 105 -18.22 1.19 2.04
CA ILE A 105 -17.39 0.02 1.75
C ILE A 105 -17.86 -0.73 0.52
N LYS A 106 -16.92 -1.29 -0.24
CA LYS A 106 -17.20 -2.23 -1.33
C LYS A 106 -16.29 -3.43 -1.21
N VAL A 107 -16.82 -4.61 -1.49
CA VAL A 107 -16.02 -5.84 -1.59
C VAL A 107 -15.35 -5.84 -2.96
N ILE A 108 -14.03 -6.04 -2.99
CA ILE A 108 -13.26 -6.29 -4.21
C ILE A 108 -13.41 -7.76 -4.59
N GLU A 109 -12.94 -8.63 -3.69
CA GLU A 109 -12.94 -10.08 -3.88
C GLU A 109 -12.96 -10.82 -2.54
N CYS A 110 -13.34 -12.10 -2.61
CA CYS A 110 -13.29 -13.03 -1.49
C CYS A 110 -12.52 -14.29 -1.92
N ASN A 111 -11.38 -14.51 -1.28
CA ASN A 111 -10.55 -15.70 -1.48
C ASN A 111 -10.90 -16.73 -0.40
N VAL A 112 -11.57 -17.83 -0.75
CA VAL A 112 -11.91 -18.93 0.18
C VAL A 112 -10.69 -19.86 0.36
N ARG A 113 -9.57 -19.27 0.77
CA ARG A 113 -8.28 -19.93 1.03
C ARG A 113 -7.43 -19.04 1.94
N ALA A 114 -6.31 -19.57 2.41
CA ALA A 114 -5.30 -18.75 3.05
C ALA A 114 -4.74 -17.71 2.07
N SER A 115 -4.62 -16.47 2.53
CA SER A 115 -3.91 -15.39 1.82
C SER A 115 -2.44 -15.40 2.22
N ARG A 116 -1.65 -14.56 1.51
CA ARG A 116 -0.23 -14.35 1.80
C ARG A 116 0.03 -13.63 3.13
N SER A 117 -0.96 -12.93 3.69
CA SER A 117 -0.85 -12.19 4.95
C SER A 117 -1.12 -13.05 6.19
N PHE A 118 -1.60 -14.30 6.05
CA PHE A 118 -1.84 -15.21 7.19
C PHE A 118 -0.63 -15.38 8.13
N PRO A 119 0.62 -15.54 7.64
CA PRO A 119 1.79 -15.58 8.50
C PRO A 119 2.00 -14.28 9.28
N PHE A 120 1.85 -13.13 8.62
CA PHE A 120 1.98 -11.81 9.23
C PHE A 120 0.93 -11.60 10.33
N VAL A 121 -0.36 -11.77 10.01
CA VAL A 121 -1.44 -11.57 11.00
C VAL A 121 -1.35 -12.54 12.17
N SER A 122 -0.89 -13.78 11.93
CA SER A 122 -0.70 -14.75 13.00
C SER A 122 0.42 -14.35 13.96
N LYS A 123 1.53 -13.81 13.42
CA LYS A 123 2.64 -13.33 14.24
C LYS A 123 2.28 -12.06 15.00
N VAL A 124 1.53 -11.15 14.38
CA VAL A 124 1.16 -9.88 15.02
C VAL A 124 0.13 -10.08 16.12
N THR A 125 -0.88 -10.91 15.90
CA THR A 125 -1.94 -11.16 16.89
C THR A 125 -1.55 -12.20 17.95
N GLY A 126 -0.50 -12.99 17.72
CA GLY A 126 -0.11 -14.11 18.58
C GLY A 126 -0.97 -15.36 18.43
N TYR A 127 -1.99 -15.35 17.56
CA TYR A 127 -2.83 -16.53 17.29
C TYR A 127 -2.40 -17.22 16.00
N ASN A 128 -2.25 -18.55 16.02
CA ASN A 128 -1.93 -19.30 14.81
C ASN A 128 -3.20 -19.54 13.96
N PHE A 129 -3.48 -18.64 13.02
CA PHE A 129 -4.68 -18.72 12.17
C PHE A 129 -4.71 -20.00 11.34
N ILE A 130 -3.56 -20.44 10.82
CA ILE A 130 -3.49 -21.70 10.05
C ILE A 130 -3.78 -22.91 10.95
N GLY A 131 -3.23 -22.92 12.17
CA GLY A 131 -3.55 -23.97 13.14
C GLY A 131 -5.04 -24.04 13.48
N LEU A 132 -5.69 -22.88 13.66
CA LEU A 132 -7.14 -22.79 13.87
C LEU A 132 -7.92 -23.25 12.63
N ALA A 133 -7.51 -22.82 11.43
CA ALA A 133 -8.13 -23.22 10.18
C ALA A 133 -8.06 -24.74 9.95
N THR A 134 -6.89 -25.35 10.18
CA THR A 134 -6.71 -26.82 10.11
C THR A 134 -7.62 -27.53 11.11
N ARG A 135 -7.70 -27.05 12.35
CA ARG A 135 -8.61 -27.62 13.36
C ARG A 135 -10.07 -27.53 12.92
N ALA A 136 -10.50 -26.39 12.38
CA ALA A 136 -11.86 -26.18 11.90
C ALA A 136 -12.21 -27.17 10.77
N MET A 137 -11.32 -27.35 9.79
CA MET A 137 -11.49 -28.29 8.68
C MET A 137 -11.53 -29.76 9.15
N LEU A 138 -10.87 -30.08 10.27
CA LEU A 138 -10.94 -31.39 10.93
C LEU A 138 -12.16 -31.56 11.85
N GLY A 139 -13.10 -30.61 11.85
CA GLY A 139 -14.30 -30.66 12.69
C GLY A 139 -14.05 -30.43 14.19
N LYS A 140 -12.84 -29.98 14.58
CA LYS A 140 -12.54 -29.65 15.98
C LYS A 140 -13.14 -28.28 16.31
N ASP A 141 -13.69 -28.14 17.50
CA ASP A 141 -14.15 -26.84 17.98
C ASP A 141 -12.96 -25.88 18.10
N ILE A 142 -13.13 -24.68 17.57
CA ILE A 142 -12.17 -23.56 17.64
C ILE A 142 -12.80 -22.32 18.27
N SER A 143 -13.94 -22.47 18.94
CA SER A 143 -14.56 -21.41 19.73
C SER A 143 -13.58 -20.86 20.76
N GLY A 144 -13.64 -19.55 20.96
CA GLY A 144 -12.70 -18.85 21.83
C GLY A 144 -12.89 -17.34 21.77
N LYS A 145 -12.36 -16.65 22.78
CA LYS A 145 -12.27 -15.18 22.76
C LYS A 145 -10.90 -14.80 22.21
N TYR A 146 -10.88 -14.25 21.01
CA TYR A 146 -9.66 -13.79 20.34
C TYR A 146 -9.66 -12.25 20.30
N SER A 147 -8.62 -11.62 20.83
CA SER A 147 -8.42 -10.16 20.73
C SER A 147 -7.38 -9.85 19.67
N THR A 148 -7.81 -9.33 18.53
CA THR A 148 -6.93 -9.06 17.36
C THR A 148 -6.85 -7.58 16.99
N VAL A 149 -7.53 -6.72 17.74
CA VAL A 149 -7.57 -5.26 17.51
C VAL A 149 -6.93 -4.51 18.67
N ASP A 150 -7.18 -4.95 19.89
CA ASP A 150 -6.63 -4.35 21.12
C ASP A 150 -5.28 -5.02 21.41
N LEU A 151 -4.23 -4.49 20.76
CA LEU A 151 -2.85 -4.97 20.84
C LEU A 151 -1.97 -3.85 21.40
N ASP A 152 -0.99 -4.20 22.23
CA ASP A 152 -0.02 -3.25 22.82
C ASP A 152 1.09 -2.83 21.84
N HIS A 153 1.03 -3.30 20.59
CA HIS A 153 2.01 -3.04 19.54
C HIS A 153 1.35 -2.95 18.17
N VAL A 154 2.06 -2.36 17.22
CA VAL A 154 1.69 -2.28 15.81
C VAL A 154 2.63 -3.13 14.98
N GLY A 155 2.06 -3.96 14.10
CA GLY A 155 2.78 -4.67 13.05
C GLY A 155 2.69 -3.91 11.73
N VAL A 156 3.82 -3.76 11.04
CA VAL A 156 3.87 -3.27 9.65
C VAL A 156 4.55 -4.31 8.78
N LYS A 157 3.90 -4.66 7.68
CA LYS A 157 4.46 -5.48 6.59
C LYS A 157 4.80 -4.57 5.43
N ALA A 158 6.03 -4.63 4.92
CA ALA A 158 6.46 -3.90 3.74
C ALA A 158 6.94 -4.84 2.63
N PRO A 159 6.68 -4.53 1.35
CA PRO A 159 7.14 -5.32 0.21
C PRO A 159 8.65 -5.19 -0.02
N GLN A 160 9.28 -6.29 -0.44
CA GLN A 160 10.67 -6.33 -0.92
C GLN A 160 10.70 -6.41 -2.44
N PHE A 161 11.31 -5.41 -3.07
CA PHE A 161 11.45 -5.36 -4.53
C PHE A 161 12.87 -5.74 -4.98
N SER A 162 12.96 -6.32 -6.18
CA SER A 162 14.22 -6.73 -6.81
C SER A 162 14.55 -5.93 -8.08
N PHE A 163 14.07 -4.68 -8.19
CA PHE A 163 14.25 -3.83 -9.38
C PHE A 163 15.72 -3.65 -9.77
N SER A 164 16.63 -3.57 -8.80
CA SER A 164 18.08 -3.43 -9.05
C SER A 164 18.69 -4.62 -9.79
N ARG A 165 18.06 -5.79 -9.75
CA ARG A 165 18.50 -7.02 -10.43
C ARG A 165 17.82 -7.22 -11.79
N LEU A 166 16.77 -6.46 -12.10
CA LEU A 166 15.97 -6.60 -13.32
C LEU A 166 16.27 -5.44 -14.27
N LYS A 167 17.22 -5.65 -15.21
CA LYS A 167 17.53 -4.64 -16.25
C LYS A 167 16.26 -4.32 -17.06
N GLY A 168 15.87 -3.05 -17.07
CA GLY A 168 14.69 -2.57 -17.79
C GLY A 168 13.39 -2.57 -16.98
N ALA A 169 13.41 -3.02 -15.72
CA ALA A 169 12.27 -2.87 -14.82
C ALA A 169 12.07 -1.40 -14.44
N ASP A 170 10.83 -0.95 -14.52
CA ASP A 170 10.42 0.39 -14.11
C ASP A 170 10.00 0.32 -12.63
N PRO A 171 10.63 1.07 -11.70
CA PRO A 171 10.34 1.00 -10.27
C PRO A 171 9.04 1.76 -9.94
N VAL A 172 7.94 1.33 -10.54
CA VAL A 172 6.63 1.96 -10.48
C VAL A 172 5.63 0.91 -10.03
N LEU A 173 4.87 1.25 -8.99
CA LEU A 173 3.81 0.40 -8.48
C LEU A 173 2.57 0.50 -9.39
N GLY A 174 1.86 -0.61 -9.53
CA GLY A 174 0.65 -0.68 -10.33
C GLY A 174 -0.32 -1.75 -9.83
N VAL A 175 -1.25 -2.12 -10.71
CA VAL A 175 -2.28 -3.14 -10.42
C VAL A 175 -1.75 -4.57 -10.52
N GLU A 176 -0.56 -4.77 -11.06
CA GLU A 176 0.14 -6.06 -11.08
C GLU A 176 1.22 -6.07 -9.99
N MET A 177 1.38 -7.21 -9.33
CA MET A 177 2.39 -7.41 -8.29
C MET A 177 3.79 -7.52 -8.89
N ALA A 178 4.73 -6.71 -8.40
CA ALA A 178 6.13 -6.71 -8.80
C ALA A 178 7.09 -7.10 -7.65
N SER A 179 6.64 -7.11 -6.40
CA SER A 179 7.46 -7.51 -5.25
C SER A 179 7.78 -9.02 -5.26
N THR A 180 8.92 -9.35 -4.69
CA THR A 180 9.46 -10.72 -4.64
C THR A 180 9.47 -11.32 -3.24
N GLY A 181 9.18 -10.50 -2.23
CA GLY A 181 9.20 -10.91 -0.82
C GLY A 181 8.61 -9.81 0.06
N GLU A 182 8.74 -9.99 1.37
CA GLU A 182 8.19 -9.09 2.37
C GLU A 182 9.05 -9.09 3.64
N VAL A 183 9.02 -7.97 4.36
CA VAL A 183 9.52 -7.86 5.73
C VAL A 183 8.36 -7.50 6.66
N ALA A 184 8.41 -7.97 7.89
CA ALA A 184 7.43 -7.62 8.92
C ALA A 184 8.16 -7.11 10.16
N CYS A 185 7.75 -5.95 10.66
CA CYS A 185 8.36 -5.30 11.81
C CYS A 185 7.32 -4.90 12.84
N PHE A 186 7.75 -4.85 14.10
CA PHE A 186 6.95 -4.47 15.25
C PHE A 186 7.43 -3.13 15.82
N GLY A 187 6.49 -2.30 16.25
CA GLY A 187 6.76 -1.04 16.94
C GLY A 187 5.71 -0.76 18.02
N LYS A 188 6.02 0.18 18.92
CA LYS A 188 5.06 0.68 19.91
C LYS A 188 3.95 1.47 19.25
N ASP A 189 4.24 2.10 18.11
CA ASP A 189 3.29 2.81 17.26
C ASP A 189 3.55 2.54 15.77
N LEU A 190 2.68 3.08 14.92
CA LEU A 190 2.80 2.98 13.46
C LEU A 190 4.14 3.53 12.96
N TYR A 191 4.61 4.65 13.50
CA TYR A 191 5.80 5.35 12.99
C TYR A 191 7.07 4.53 13.25
N GLU A 192 7.20 3.95 14.44
CA GLU A 192 8.33 3.07 14.79
C GLU A 192 8.30 1.78 13.94
N ALA A 193 7.14 1.15 13.81
CA ALA A 193 6.99 -0.09 13.04
C ALA A 193 7.28 0.15 11.55
N LEU A 194 6.76 1.24 10.99
CA LEU A 194 6.97 1.63 9.60
C LEU A 194 8.44 1.96 9.31
N LEU A 195 9.09 2.74 10.19
CA LEU A 195 10.51 3.06 10.03
C LEU A 195 11.38 1.80 10.04
N LYS A 196 11.12 0.87 10.97
CA LYS A 196 11.83 -0.43 11.01
C LYS A 196 11.59 -1.24 9.74
N ALA A 197 10.35 -1.28 9.25
CA ALA A 197 10.00 -1.99 8.02
C ALA A 197 10.74 -1.40 6.82
N MET A 198 10.75 -0.07 6.66
CA MET A 198 11.49 0.61 5.60
C MET A 198 12.99 0.33 5.67
N ILE A 199 13.61 0.46 6.85
CA ILE A 199 15.04 0.14 7.01
C ILE A 199 15.32 -1.33 6.66
N SER A 200 14.42 -2.23 7.04
CA SER A 200 14.55 -3.67 6.76
C SER A 200 14.43 -4.01 5.27
N THR A 201 13.74 -3.19 4.47
CA THR A 201 13.71 -3.35 3.01
C THR A 201 14.93 -2.76 2.30
N GLY A 202 15.84 -2.14 3.06
CA GLY A 202 17.07 -1.50 2.56
C GLY A 202 16.94 0.00 2.36
N PHE A 203 15.87 0.64 2.84
CA PHE A 203 15.76 2.10 2.84
C PHE A 203 16.86 2.72 3.70
N VAL A 204 17.56 3.71 3.13
CA VAL A 204 18.60 4.47 3.83
C VAL A 204 18.04 5.84 4.18
N MET A 205 18.14 6.22 5.45
CA MET A 205 17.69 7.54 5.89
C MET A 205 18.44 8.65 5.16
N PRO A 206 17.74 9.69 4.66
CA PRO A 206 18.39 10.79 3.97
C PRO A 206 19.28 11.59 4.94
N LYS A 207 20.45 11.99 4.45
CA LYS A 207 21.40 12.81 5.22
C LYS A 207 21.02 14.28 5.20
N LYS A 208 20.79 14.83 4.00
CA LYS A 208 20.56 16.27 3.84
C LYS A 208 19.66 16.65 2.68
N ASN A 209 19.84 16.06 1.50
CA ASN A 209 19.27 16.60 0.27
C ASN A 209 18.05 15.79 -0.18
N VAL A 210 16.89 16.45 -0.27
CA VAL A 210 15.61 15.80 -0.62
C VAL A 210 15.02 16.48 -1.85
N LEU A 211 14.68 15.68 -2.87
CA LEU A 211 13.97 16.16 -4.06
C LEU A 211 12.46 15.93 -3.93
N LEU A 212 11.68 16.97 -4.22
CA LEU A 212 10.22 16.95 -4.26
C LEU A 212 9.74 17.17 -5.70
N THR A 213 8.99 16.21 -6.22
CA THR A 213 8.29 16.36 -7.51
C THR A 213 6.86 15.87 -7.35
N ILE A 214 5.93 16.82 -7.26
CA ILE A 214 4.53 16.57 -6.95
C ILE A 214 3.70 17.10 -8.11
N GLY A 215 2.99 16.20 -8.79
CA GLY A 215 2.22 16.52 -10.00
C GLY A 215 0.96 17.33 -9.70
N ARG A 216 -0.03 16.67 -9.10
CA ARG A 216 -1.37 17.24 -8.84
C ARG A 216 -1.34 18.35 -7.79
N PHE A 217 -2.25 19.32 -7.92
CA PHE A 217 -2.33 20.45 -6.99
C PHE A 217 -2.80 20.01 -5.60
N GLU A 218 -3.78 19.12 -5.55
CA GLU A 218 -4.34 18.56 -4.32
C GLU A 218 -3.25 17.89 -3.48
N ASN A 219 -2.41 17.08 -4.13
CA ASN A 219 -1.27 16.42 -3.48
C ASN A 219 -0.23 17.43 -2.97
N LYS A 220 -0.05 18.58 -3.63
CA LYS A 220 0.85 19.63 -3.14
C LYS A 220 0.31 20.27 -1.86
N VAL A 221 -1.00 20.52 -1.81
CA VAL A 221 -1.68 21.05 -0.63
C VAL A 221 -1.57 20.06 0.53
N GLU A 222 -1.88 18.79 0.28
CA GLU A 222 -1.79 17.71 1.28
C GLU A 222 -0.35 17.52 1.80
N PHE A 223 0.65 17.61 0.91
CA PHE A 223 2.05 17.42 1.28
C PHE A 223 2.69 18.66 1.93
N LEU A 224 2.07 19.85 1.86
CA LEU A 224 2.66 21.10 2.35
C LEU A 224 3.13 21.02 3.83
N PRO A 225 2.35 20.44 4.78
CA PRO A 225 2.81 20.25 6.16
C PRO A 225 4.10 19.41 6.23
N SER A 226 4.19 18.34 5.44
CA SER A 226 5.37 17.47 5.34
C SER A 226 6.57 18.22 4.77
N ALA A 227 6.39 19.02 3.72
CA ALA A 227 7.45 19.87 3.16
C ALA A 227 7.98 20.88 4.19
N LYS A 228 7.08 21.55 4.95
CA LYS A 228 7.47 22.44 6.05
C LYS A 228 8.26 21.70 7.12
N LYS A 229 7.82 20.49 7.49
CA LYS A 229 8.50 19.67 8.50
C LYS A 229 9.90 19.27 8.05
N LEU A 230 10.08 18.88 6.79
CA LEU A 230 11.41 18.58 6.24
C LEU A 230 12.33 19.80 6.31
N GLY A 231 11.84 21.00 5.97
CA GLY A 231 12.61 22.24 6.11
C GLY A 231 12.99 22.53 7.56
N GLN A 232 12.07 22.35 8.51
CA GLN A 232 12.33 22.52 9.96
C GLN A 232 13.35 21.53 10.52
N LEU A 233 13.38 20.31 9.98
CA LEU A 233 14.40 19.31 10.31
C LEU A 233 15.76 19.61 9.68
N GLY A 234 15.87 20.68 8.88
CA GLY A 234 17.11 21.14 8.29
C GLY A 234 17.51 20.39 7.01
N TYR A 235 16.58 19.73 6.33
CA TYR A 235 16.83 19.17 5.00
C TYR A 235 16.91 20.28 3.93
N ASN A 236 17.82 20.11 2.98
CA ASN A 236 17.89 20.95 1.79
C ASN A 236 16.87 20.42 0.78
N LEU A 237 15.83 21.21 0.52
CA LEU A 237 14.77 20.84 -0.41
C LEU A 237 15.11 21.27 -1.83
N PHE A 238 14.97 20.35 -2.77
CA PHE A 238 15.03 20.60 -4.20
C PHE A 238 13.64 20.32 -4.78
N ALA A 239 13.23 21.09 -5.78
CA ALA A 239 11.89 20.95 -6.34
C ALA A 239 11.85 21.17 -7.85
N THR A 240 11.02 20.40 -8.55
CA THR A 240 10.70 20.64 -9.97
C THR A 240 9.86 21.90 -10.15
N GLU A 241 9.90 22.53 -11.33
CA GLU A 241 9.30 23.85 -11.61
C GLU A 241 7.93 24.09 -10.96
N GLY A 242 6.94 23.23 -11.24
CA GLY A 242 5.59 23.39 -10.69
C GLY A 242 5.47 23.10 -9.18
N THR A 243 6.41 22.36 -8.61
CA THR A 243 6.51 22.12 -7.16
C THR A 243 7.21 23.30 -6.48
N TYR A 244 8.28 23.82 -7.10
CA TYR A 244 9.07 24.95 -6.61
C TYR A 244 8.23 26.21 -6.47
N VAL A 245 7.45 26.57 -7.51
CA VAL A 245 6.56 27.75 -7.47
C VAL A 245 5.59 27.65 -6.29
N PHE A 246 4.91 26.51 -6.15
CA PHE A 246 3.96 26.27 -5.06
C PHE A 246 4.63 26.37 -3.67
N LEU A 247 5.81 25.76 -3.49
CA LEU A 247 6.53 25.82 -2.22
C LEU A 247 6.97 27.24 -1.88
N LYS A 248 7.45 28.01 -2.87
CA LYS A 248 7.85 29.41 -2.71
C LYS A 248 6.68 30.28 -2.26
N GLU A 249 5.52 30.14 -2.89
CA GLU A 249 4.29 30.87 -2.53
C GLU A 249 3.82 30.55 -1.09
N ASN A 250 4.13 29.35 -0.60
CA ASN A 250 3.76 28.89 0.73
C ASN A 250 4.89 29.03 1.78
N GLY A 251 5.94 29.80 1.47
CA GLY A 251 7.02 30.11 2.39
C GLY A 251 7.98 28.95 2.70
N VAL A 252 8.06 27.95 1.83
CA VAL A 252 8.99 26.81 1.96
C VAL A 252 10.21 27.03 1.06
N ALA A 253 11.36 27.25 1.68
CA ALA A 253 12.63 27.40 0.97
C ALA A 253 12.99 26.11 0.23
N SER A 254 13.28 26.22 -1.06
CA SER A 254 13.73 25.11 -1.91
C SER A 254 14.59 25.62 -3.06
N THR A 255 15.34 24.72 -3.70
CA THR A 255 16.16 25.00 -4.88
C THR A 255 15.48 24.44 -6.12
N LEU A 256 15.32 25.27 -7.16
CA LEU A 256 14.74 24.85 -8.43
C LEU A 256 15.66 23.85 -9.14
N ILE A 257 15.11 22.70 -9.55
CA ILE A 257 15.75 21.74 -10.45
C ILE A 257 14.86 21.55 -11.67
N HIS A 258 15.46 21.59 -12.86
CA HIS A 258 14.74 21.31 -14.10
C HIS A 258 14.63 19.80 -14.36
N LYS A 259 13.50 19.39 -14.97
CA LYS A 259 13.24 17.99 -15.37
C LYS A 259 14.31 17.48 -16.35
N ALA A 260 14.45 16.16 -16.43
CA ALA A 260 15.44 15.49 -17.27
C ALA A 260 15.37 15.90 -18.76
N ARG A 261 14.15 16.14 -19.28
CA ARG A 261 13.91 16.55 -20.67
C ARG A 261 14.26 18.01 -20.96
N SER A 262 14.48 18.83 -19.93
CA SER A 262 14.83 20.24 -20.11
C SER A 262 16.32 20.39 -20.39
N SER A 263 16.67 21.22 -21.39
CA SER A 263 18.07 21.60 -21.66
C SER A 263 18.65 22.57 -20.63
N LYS A 264 17.84 23.05 -19.67
CA LYS A 264 18.23 24.03 -18.65
C LYS A 264 18.98 23.36 -17.48
N LYS A 265 19.97 24.06 -16.91
CA LYS A 265 20.73 23.65 -15.72
C LYS A 265 20.33 24.48 -14.49
N PRO A 266 20.35 23.92 -13.28
CA PRO A 266 20.65 22.53 -12.94
C PRO A 266 19.51 21.57 -13.34
N ASN A 267 19.84 20.40 -13.88
CA ASN A 267 18.85 19.37 -14.25
C ASN A 267 18.93 18.14 -13.34
N LEU A 268 17.82 17.40 -13.29
CA LEU A 268 17.67 16.22 -12.44
C LEU A 268 18.76 15.17 -12.65
N ILE A 269 19.11 14.89 -13.90
CA ILE A 269 20.11 13.87 -14.28
C ILE A 269 21.47 14.21 -13.66
N SER A 270 21.92 15.47 -13.76
CA SER A 270 23.21 15.88 -13.18
C SER A 270 23.28 15.67 -11.67
N HIS A 271 22.19 15.95 -10.95
CA HIS A 271 22.16 15.83 -9.49
C HIS A 271 22.04 14.38 -9.00
N LEU A 272 21.36 13.53 -9.78
CA LEU A 272 21.30 12.09 -9.51
C LEU A 272 22.64 11.39 -9.78
N ILE A 273 23.30 11.72 -10.90
CA ILE A 273 24.61 11.16 -11.25
C ILE A 273 25.68 11.57 -10.22
N ASP A 274 25.67 12.84 -9.80
CA ASP A 274 26.61 13.35 -8.80
C ASP A 274 26.31 12.85 -7.37
N LYS A 275 25.28 12.00 -7.17
CA LYS A 275 24.81 11.52 -5.86
C LYS A 275 24.55 12.65 -4.87
N LYS A 276 24.06 13.79 -5.37
CA LYS A 276 23.76 14.97 -4.55
C LYS A 276 22.40 14.88 -3.87
N LEU A 277 21.57 13.89 -4.19
CA LEU A 277 20.24 13.69 -3.61
C LEU A 277 20.22 12.41 -2.78
N ASP A 278 19.76 12.50 -1.55
CA ASP A 278 19.66 11.36 -0.62
C ASP A 278 18.26 10.73 -0.62
N LEU A 279 17.23 11.50 -0.95
CA LEU A 279 15.85 11.04 -1.05
C LEU A 279 15.13 11.73 -2.21
N VAL A 280 14.31 10.97 -2.92
CA VAL A 280 13.40 11.46 -3.96
C VAL A 280 11.98 11.13 -3.56
N ILE A 281 11.12 12.15 -3.46
CA ILE A 281 9.69 12.02 -3.27
C ILE A 281 9.03 12.43 -4.58
N ASN A 282 8.54 11.42 -5.31
CA ASN A 282 7.85 11.62 -6.58
C ASN A 282 6.40 11.15 -6.49
N ILE A 283 5.47 12.10 -6.62
CA ILE A 283 4.04 11.85 -6.67
C ILE A 283 3.56 12.25 -8.07
N PRO A 284 3.33 11.28 -8.98
CA PRO A 284 3.03 11.58 -10.38
C PRO A 284 1.67 12.28 -10.56
N GLN A 285 1.51 12.97 -11.70
CA GLN A 285 0.26 13.66 -12.05
C GLN A 285 -0.84 12.69 -12.52
N GLY A 286 -0.45 11.56 -13.09
CA GLY A 286 -1.33 10.51 -13.58
C GLY A 286 -0.58 9.19 -13.80
N TYR A 287 -1.29 8.19 -14.32
CA TYR A 287 -0.77 6.83 -14.54
C TYR A 287 -0.26 6.62 -15.99
N SER A 288 0.13 7.69 -16.70
CA SER A 288 0.78 7.54 -18.00
C SER A 288 2.26 7.22 -17.80
N ARG A 289 2.79 6.26 -18.58
CA ARG A 289 4.20 5.83 -18.48
C ARG A 289 5.15 7.01 -18.71
N GLU A 290 4.74 7.95 -19.57
CA GLU A 290 5.44 9.19 -19.87
C GLU A 290 5.47 10.16 -18.68
N GLU A 291 4.39 10.26 -17.91
CA GLU A 291 4.32 11.13 -16.71
C GLU A 291 5.06 10.54 -15.50
N ILE A 292 5.16 9.21 -15.42
CA ILE A 292 5.78 8.54 -14.29
C ILE A 292 7.31 8.47 -14.45
N THR A 293 7.81 8.26 -15.67
CA THR A 293 9.25 8.03 -15.92
C THR A 293 10.02 9.28 -16.34
N ASP A 294 9.33 10.36 -16.69
CA ASP A 294 9.92 11.58 -17.28
C ASP A 294 10.82 11.27 -18.50
N ARG A 295 10.69 10.07 -19.12
CA ARG A 295 11.38 9.59 -20.32
C ARG A 295 10.55 9.85 -21.55
#